data_AF-A0A9E0Y6F5-F1
#
_entry.id   AF-A0A9E0Y6F5-F1
#
_cell.length_a   1.000
_cell.length_b   1.000
_cell.length_c   1.000
_cell.angle_alpha   90.00
_cell.angle_beta   90.00
_cell.angle_gamma   90.00
#
_symmetry.space_group_name_H-M   'P 1'
#
loop_
_entity.id
_entity.type
_entity.pdbx_description
1 polymer ?
#
loop_
_entity_poly.entity_id
_entity_poly.type
_entity_poly.pdbx_seq_one_letter_code
_entity_poly.pdbx_strand_id
1 'polypeptide(L)'
;MMKAIVITFITSFLFQGCIITNTPGFHSGYKKLTPEERKQIKFLSANEILPNENSKLIFAINAQSLLRSIQQKDTTLVYVWAPHCHSSGCISLISAQQACDNKGYNLVVVAEYYDIEEFSRQPILKNPLFIINHKYYKTDYCPKYSRLFSADLRQGIKLPDSTKYSRYYMFKGSKFIGARNFI
;
A
#
# COMPACT_ATOMS: atom_id res chain seq x y z
N MET A 1 16.28 8.85 -53.07
CA MET A 1 16.83 8.20 -51.85
C MET A 1 16.45 8.91 -50.56
N MET A 2 16.66 10.23 -50.43
CA MET A 2 16.39 10.95 -49.16
C MET A 2 14.92 10.92 -48.70
N LYS A 3 13.94 10.95 -49.64
CA LYS A 3 12.51 10.83 -49.32
C LYS A 3 12.11 9.44 -48.77
N ALA A 4 12.77 8.37 -49.22
CA ALA A 4 12.49 7.02 -48.75
C ALA A 4 12.99 6.82 -47.31
N ILE A 5 14.17 7.37 -46.99
CA ILE A 5 14.77 7.30 -45.64
C ILE A 5 13.93 8.07 -44.60
N VAL A 6 13.38 9.23 -44.99
CA VAL A 6 12.51 10.03 -44.10
C VAL A 6 11.17 9.32 -43.81
N ILE A 7 10.59 8.62 -44.79
CA ILE A 7 9.36 7.84 -44.60
C ILE A 7 9.60 6.63 -43.67
N THR A 8 10.77 5.99 -43.75
CA THR A 8 11.14 4.89 -42.84
C THR A 8 11.35 5.37 -41.40
N PHE A 9 11.85 6.59 -41.18
CA PHE A 9 12.02 7.16 -39.84
C PHE A 9 10.69 7.56 -39.19
N ILE A 10 9.73 8.08 -39.97
CA ILE A 10 8.40 8.50 -39.47
C ILE A 10 7.52 7.30 -39.12
N THR A 11 7.63 6.18 -39.85
CA THR A 11 6.87 4.95 -39.56
C THR A 11 7.36 4.23 -38.31
N SER A 12 8.63 4.36 -37.92
CA SER A 12 9.16 3.75 -36.69
C SER A 12 8.69 4.44 -35.39
N PHE A 13 8.22 5.70 -35.46
CA PHE A 13 7.71 6.43 -34.29
C PHE A 13 6.25 6.07 -33.92
N LEU A 14 5.51 5.43 -34.84
CA LEU A 14 4.11 5.06 -34.64
C LEU A 14 3.92 3.74 -33.86
N PHE A 15 5.01 3.02 -33.56
CA PHE A 15 4.98 1.78 -32.76
C PHE A 15 5.29 1.98 -31.27
N GLN A 16 5.24 3.21 -30.75
CA GLN A 16 5.20 3.44 -29.29
C GLN A 16 3.80 3.10 -28.75
N GLY A 17 3.42 1.83 -28.84
CA GLY A 17 2.25 1.32 -28.12
C GLY A 17 2.44 1.50 -26.62
N CYS A 18 1.36 1.81 -25.91
CA CYS A 18 1.32 1.76 -24.45
C CYS A 18 1.64 0.33 -24.00
N ILE A 19 2.88 0.06 -23.57
CA ILE A 19 3.23 -1.18 -22.88
C ILE A 19 2.56 -1.12 -21.50
N ILE A 20 1.34 -1.65 -21.40
CA ILE A 20 0.72 -1.90 -20.11
C ILE A 20 1.35 -3.19 -19.58
N THR A 21 2.40 -3.05 -18.77
CA THR A 21 3.03 -4.20 -18.13
C THR A 21 2.07 -4.79 -17.10
N ASN A 22 1.84 -6.10 -17.16
CA ASN A 22 0.95 -6.80 -16.22
C ASN A 22 1.59 -7.14 -14.87
N THR A 23 2.80 -6.62 -14.61
CA THR A 23 3.57 -6.87 -13.39
C THR A 23 2.82 -6.40 -12.12
N PRO A 24 2.54 -7.30 -11.17
CA PRO A 24 1.99 -6.93 -9.87
C PRO A 24 2.82 -5.84 -9.18
N GLY A 25 2.17 -4.90 -8.51
CA GLY A 25 2.85 -3.79 -7.83
C GLY A 25 3.46 -2.72 -8.74
N PHE A 26 3.27 -2.78 -10.06
CA PHE A 26 3.61 -1.66 -10.94
C PHE A 26 2.48 -0.60 -10.96
N HIS A 27 1.24 -1.07 -11.06
CA HIS A 27 0.03 -0.26 -10.93
C HIS A 27 -0.80 -0.70 -9.72
N SER A 28 -1.86 0.05 -9.40
CA SER A 28 -2.72 -0.31 -8.26
C SER A 28 -3.38 -1.68 -8.42
N GLY A 29 -3.63 -2.14 -9.64
CA GLY A 29 -4.44 -3.34 -9.88
C GLY A 29 -5.96 -3.09 -9.85
N TYR A 30 -6.41 -1.90 -9.44
CA TYR A 30 -7.85 -1.57 -9.30
C TYR A 30 -8.64 -1.75 -10.60
N LYS A 31 -8.02 -1.39 -11.74
CA LYS A 31 -8.66 -1.51 -13.06
C LYS A 31 -8.88 -2.96 -13.49
N LYS A 32 -8.09 -3.90 -12.95
CA LYS A 32 -8.18 -5.34 -13.25
C LYS A 32 -9.29 -6.04 -12.48
N LEU A 33 -9.77 -5.42 -11.40
CA LEU A 33 -10.87 -5.95 -10.61
C LEU A 33 -12.14 -6.10 -11.46
N THR A 34 -12.86 -7.19 -11.26
CA THR A 34 -14.22 -7.39 -11.75
C THR A 34 -15.17 -6.34 -11.14
N PRO A 35 -16.34 -6.09 -11.76
CA PRO A 35 -17.36 -5.22 -11.16
C PRO A 35 -17.74 -5.66 -9.73
N GLU A 36 -17.77 -6.97 -9.47
CA GLU A 36 -18.12 -7.60 -8.20
C GLU A 36 -17.06 -7.35 -7.13
N GLU A 37 -15.78 -7.53 -7.48
CA GLU A 37 -14.66 -7.18 -6.59
C GLU A 37 -14.62 -5.68 -6.30
N ARG A 38 -14.92 -4.83 -7.30
CA ARG A 38 -14.98 -3.38 -7.08
C ARG A 38 -16.05 -2.97 -6.07
N LYS A 39 -17.17 -3.70 -5.98
CA LYS A 39 -18.21 -3.47 -4.96
C LYS A 39 -17.71 -3.73 -3.54
N GLN A 40 -16.65 -4.53 -3.39
CA GLN A 40 -16.03 -4.79 -2.09
C GLN A 40 -15.07 -3.67 -1.67
N ILE A 41 -14.69 -2.77 -2.57
CA ILE A 41 -13.76 -1.68 -2.28
C ILE A 41 -14.51 -0.42 -1.84
N LYS A 42 -14.31 0.01 -0.59
CA LYS A 42 -14.83 1.28 -0.09
C LYS A 42 -13.72 2.31 0.06
N PHE A 43 -13.81 3.41 -0.69
CA PHE A 43 -12.85 4.51 -0.57
C PHE A 43 -13.22 5.41 0.60
N LEU A 44 -12.33 5.53 1.58
CA LEU A 44 -12.48 6.46 2.68
C LEU A 44 -11.90 7.82 2.30
N SER A 45 -12.63 8.87 2.65
CA SER A 45 -12.16 10.24 2.64
C SER A 45 -11.14 10.47 3.76
N ALA A 46 -10.40 11.58 3.70
CA ALA A 46 -9.39 11.90 4.71
C ALA A 46 -9.98 11.98 6.12
N ASN A 47 -11.24 12.40 6.27
CA ASN A 47 -11.88 12.72 7.53
C ASN A 47 -12.64 11.55 8.16
N GLU A 48 -12.70 10.40 7.50
CA GLU A 48 -13.35 9.21 8.04
C GLU A 48 -12.42 8.43 8.98
N ILE A 49 -13.01 7.86 10.04
CA ILE A 49 -12.33 6.97 10.98
C ILE A 49 -12.29 5.57 10.37
N LEU A 50 -11.20 4.84 10.64
CA LEU A 50 -11.06 3.45 10.23
C LEU A 50 -12.10 2.58 10.93
N PRO A 51 -12.79 1.69 10.21
CA PRO A 51 -13.64 0.68 10.82
C PRO A 51 -12.79 -0.27 11.67
N ASN A 52 -13.35 -0.67 12.81
CA ASN A 52 -12.74 -1.58 13.78
C ASN A 52 -13.19 -3.05 13.61
N GLU A 53 -14.15 -3.31 12.73
CA GLU A 53 -14.73 -4.64 12.53
C GLU A 53 -14.28 -5.28 11.20
N ASN A 54 -14.01 -6.58 11.25
CA ASN A 54 -13.73 -7.39 10.08
C ASN A 54 -15.00 -7.52 9.23
N SER A 55 -15.15 -6.62 8.26
CA SER A 55 -16.19 -6.66 7.25
C SER A 55 -15.68 -7.36 5.99
N LYS A 56 -16.60 -7.79 5.11
CA LYS A 56 -16.25 -8.24 3.75
C LYS A 56 -15.73 -7.11 2.85
N LEU A 57 -15.78 -5.86 3.30
CA LEU A 57 -15.29 -4.71 2.54
C LEU A 57 -13.81 -4.49 2.81
N ILE A 58 -13.09 -4.12 1.75
CA ILE A 58 -11.71 -3.66 1.79
C ILE A 58 -11.73 -2.14 1.73
N PHE A 59 -11.22 -1.50 2.77
CA PHE A 59 -11.23 -0.05 2.87
C PHE A 59 -9.94 0.53 2.27
N ALA A 60 -10.11 1.40 1.28
CA ALA A 60 -9.02 2.15 0.66
C ALA A 60 -8.80 3.47 1.41
N ILE A 61 -7.63 3.63 2.03
CA ILE A 61 -7.35 4.65 3.04
C ILE A 61 -6.16 5.54 2.68
N ASN A 62 -6.08 6.72 3.31
CA ASN A 62 -4.89 7.57 3.28
C ASN A 62 -4.22 7.58 4.66
N ALA A 63 -3.02 8.15 4.74
CA ALA A 63 -2.29 8.19 6.00
C ALA A 63 -3.01 9.01 7.08
N GLN A 64 -3.72 10.08 6.71
CA GLN A 64 -4.40 10.96 7.66
C GLN A 64 -5.57 10.25 8.34
N SER A 65 -6.40 9.50 7.60
CA SER A 65 -7.47 8.69 8.18
C SER A 65 -6.92 7.59 9.10
N LEU A 66 -5.79 6.98 8.74
CA LEU A 66 -5.10 6.01 9.60
C LEU A 66 -4.63 6.64 10.90
N LEU A 67 -3.84 7.73 10.82
CA LEU A 67 -3.25 8.37 12.00
C LEU A 67 -4.30 8.92 12.98
N ARG A 68 -5.47 9.34 12.49
CA ARG A 68 -6.61 9.75 13.32
C ARG A 68 -7.28 8.59 14.06
N SER A 69 -7.14 7.38 13.54
CA SER A 69 -7.78 6.18 14.10
C SER A 69 -6.89 5.45 15.11
N ILE A 70 -5.59 5.80 15.20
CA ILE A 70 -4.71 5.25 16.23
C ILE A 70 -5.02 5.93 17.57
N GLN A 71 -5.37 5.13 18.58
CA GLN A 71 -5.64 5.63 19.92
C GLN A 71 -4.35 6.13 20.59
N GLN A 72 -4.45 7.22 21.37
CA GLN A 72 -3.27 7.91 21.94
C GLN A 72 -2.38 7.03 22.82
N LYS A 73 -2.93 6.01 23.48
CA LYS A 73 -2.18 5.15 24.41
C LYS A 73 -1.50 3.97 23.73
N ASP A 74 -1.87 3.64 22.50
CA ASP A 74 -1.41 2.44 21.82
C ASP A 74 -0.05 2.65 21.18
N THR A 75 0.79 1.62 21.28
CA THR A 75 1.93 1.48 20.36
C THR A 75 1.42 0.73 19.15
N THR A 76 1.38 1.39 17.99
CA THR A 76 0.90 0.80 16.74
C THR A 76 2.06 0.56 15.78
N LEU A 77 2.10 -0.64 15.21
CA LEU A 77 2.92 -0.96 14.05
C LEU A 77 2.05 -0.91 12.80
N VAL A 78 2.38 -0.01 11.88
CA VAL A 78 1.80 -0.01 10.53
C VAL A 78 2.73 -0.80 9.61
N TYR A 79 2.20 -1.88 9.04
CA TYR A 79 2.89 -2.68 8.04
C TYR A 79 2.37 -2.33 6.63
N VAL A 80 3.21 -1.67 5.82
CA VAL A 80 2.97 -1.43 4.40
C VAL A 80 3.32 -2.70 3.62
N TRP A 81 2.30 -3.51 3.38
CA TRP A 81 2.42 -4.87 2.86
C TRP A 81 2.25 -4.91 1.35
N ALA A 82 3.09 -5.69 0.68
CA ALA A 82 2.99 -5.95 -0.75
C ALA A 82 2.66 -7.44 -0.96
N PRO A 83 1.51 -7.80 -1.55
CA PRO A 83 1.05 -9.18 -1.71
C PRO A 83 2.07 -10.17 -2.27
N HIS A 84 2.86 -9.76 -3.26
CA HIS A 84 3.85 -10.59 -3.96
C HIS A 84 5.28 -10.26 -3.55
N CYS A 85 5.48 -9.86 -2.29
CA CYS A 85 6.81 -9.52 -1.80
C CYS A 85 7.57 -10.76 -1.33
N HIS A 86 8.71 -11.02 -1.98
CA HIS A 86 9.61 -12.12 -1.63
C HIS A 86 10.90 -11.68 -0.93
N SER A 87 11.03 -10.38 -0.59
CA SER A 87 12.22 -9.89 0.12
C SER A 87 12.26 -10.45 1.55
N SER A 88 13.46 -10.60 2.12
CA SER A 88 13.63 -11.05 3.52
C SER A 88 12.93 -10.14 4.55
N GLY A 89 12.67 -8.89 4.20
CA GLY A 89 11.90 -7.94 5.01
C GLY A 89 10.38 -8.03 4.85
N CYS A 90 9.87 -9.03 4.14
CA CYS A 90 8.43 -9.28 3.97
C CYS A 90 8.04 -10.57 4.69
N ILE A 91 7.68 -10.43 5.97
CA ILE A 91 7.18 -11.56 6.75
C ILE A 91 5.68 -11.77 6.52
N SER A 92 5.20 -12.99 6.80
CA SER A 92 3.78 -13.31 6.71
C SER A 92 2.94 -12.43 7.66
N LEU A 93 1.67 -12.17 7.31
CA LEU A 93 0.78 -11.38 8.15
C LEU A 93 0.51 -12.04 9.51
N ILE A 94 0.48 -13.38 9.58
CA ILE A 94 0.35 -14.10 10.85
C ILE A 94 1.57 -13.88 11.74
N SER A 95 2.78 -13.93 11.19
CA SER A 95 4.01 -13.68 11.94
C SER A 95 4.08 -12.23 12.44
N ALA A 96 3.64 -11.27 11.62
CA ALA A 96 3.53 -9.88 12.04
C ALA A 96 2.53 -9.71 13.19
N GLN A 97 1.36 -10.37 13.12
CA GLN A 97 0.35 -10.31 14.18
C GLN A 97 0.89 -10.90 15.48
N GLN A 98 1.50 -12.08 15.43
CA GLN A 98 2.10 -12.73 16.59
C GLN A 98 3.22 -11.87 17.22
N ALA A 99 4.08 -11.29 16.39
CA ALA A 99 5.17 -10.45 16.87
C ALA A 99 4.68 -9.15 17.52
N CYS A 100 3.59 -8.56 17.04
CA CYS A 100 2.92 -7.43 17.67
C CYS A 100 2.23 -7.84 18.97
N ASP A 101 1.50 -8.96 18.97
CA ASP A 101 0.79 -9.48 20.14
C ASP A 101 1.76 -9.74 21.30
N ASN A 102 2.91 -10.37 21.03
CA ASN A 102 3.94 -10.64 22.04
C ASN A 102 4.55 -9.38 22.66
N LYS A 103 4.49 -8.24 21.95
CA LYS A 103 4.99 -6.93 22.42
C LYS A 103 3.87 -6.03 22.99
N GLY A 104 2.62 -6.47 22.95
CA GLY A 104 1.45 -5.65 23.29
C GLY A 104 1.23 -4.49 22.32
N TYR A 105 1.63 -4.64 21.06
CA TYR A 105 1.45 -3.64 20.01
C TYR A 105 0.17 -3.90 19.21
N ASN A 106 -0.48 -2.82 18.77
CA ASN A 106 -1.54 -2.88 17.78
C ASN A 106 -0.93 -3.04 16.37
N LEU A 107 -1.42 -3.98 15.56
CA LEU A 107 -0.97 -4.17 14.17
C LEU A 107 -1.99 -3.60 13.20
N VAL A 108 -1.58 -2.68 12.33
CA VAL A 108 -2.38 -2.20 11.19
C VAL A 108 -1.67 -2.59 9.90
N VAL A 109 -2.32 -3.38 9.06
CA VAL A 109 -1.77 -3.80 7.76
C VAL A 109 -2.42 -2.99 6.65
N VAL A 110 -1.59 -2.42 5.77
CA VAL A 110 -2.04 -1.64 4.61
C VAL A 110 -1.38 -2.20 3.35
N ALA A 111 -2.17 -2.82 2.49
CA ALA A 111 -1.73 -3.34 1.22
C ALA A 111 -1.36 -2.21 0.24
N GLU A 112 -0.27 -2.39 -0.51
CA GLU A 112 0.15 -1.44 -1.53
C GLU A 112 -0.73 -1.49 -2.77
N TYR A 113 -1.25 -2.64 -3.19
CA TYR A 113 -2.02 -2.78 -4.43
C TYR A 113 -3.09 -3.87 -4.29
N TYR A 114 -4.13 -3.80 -5.14
CA TYR A 114 -5.29 -4.69 -5.11
C TYR A 114 -4.91 -6.06 -5.66
N ASP A 115 -5.11 -7.09 -4.84
CA ASP A 115 -5.02 -8.49 -5.22
C ASP A 115 -5.99 -9.30 -4.36
N ILE A 116 -7.22 -9.48 -4.84
CA ILE A 116 -8.31 -10.08 -4.06
C ILE A 116 -8.03 -11.54 -3.74
N GLU A 117 -7.38 -12.25 -4.67
CA GLU A 117 -6.96 -13.63 -4.47
C GLU A 117 -5.96 -13.71 -3.31
N GLU A 118 -4.90 -12.90 -3.35
CA GLU A 118 -3.92 -12.89 -2.26
C GLU A 118 -4.52 -12.42 -0.93
N PHE A 119 -5.45 -11.47 -0.94
CA PHE A 119 -6.15 -11.04 0.28
C PHE A 119 -6.98 -12.18 0.89
N SER A 120 -7.66 -12.97 0.06
CA SER A 120 -8.50 -14.09 0.52
C SER A 120 -7.68 -15.24 1.13
N ARG A 121 -6.39 -15.34 0.78
CA ARG A 121 -5.45 -16.33 1.31
C ARG A 121 -4.83 -15.92 2.66
N GLN A 122 -5.00 -14.66 3.08
CA GLN A 122 -4.43 -14.18 4.33
C GLN A 122 -5.24 -14.68 5.55
N PRO A 123 -4.59 -14.87 6.71
CA PRO A 123 -5.29 -15.18 7.95
C PRO A 123 -6.22 -14.02 8.35
N ILE A 124 -7.24 -14.34 9.13
CA ILE A 124 -8.04 -13.31 9.81
C ILE A 124 -7.15 -12.61 10.85
N LEU A 125 -6.96 -11.30 10.69
CA LEU A 125 -6.21 -10.46 11.61
C LEU A 125 -7.14 -9.81 12.65
N LYS A 126 -6.56 -9.27 13.73
CA LYS A 126 -7.32 -8.53 14.75
C LYS A 126 -7.93 -7.24 14.21
N ASN A 127 -7.22 -6.57 13.30
CA ASN A 127 -7.72 -5.41 12.57
C ASN A 127 -7.98 -5.76 11.11
N PRO A 128 -8.91 -5.09 10.43
CA PRO A 128 -9.13 -5.27 9.00
C PRO A 128 -7.86 -5.04 8.18
N LEU A 129 -7.73 -5.77 7.07
CA LEU A 129 -6.73 -5.46 6.04
C LEU A 129 -7.18 -4.22 5.27
N PHE A 130 -6.36 -3.18 5.28
CA PHE A 130 -6.60 -1.95 4.52
C PHE A 130 -5.80 -1.94 3.21
N ILE A 131 -6.12 -1.02 2.31
CA ILE A 131 -5.34 -0.78 1.08
C ILE A 131 -5.08 0.71 0.88
N ILE A 132 -3.98 1.08 0.23
CA ILE A 132 -3.69 2.50 -0.06
C ILE A 132 -4.71 3.06 -1.07
N ASN A 133 -5.29 4.21 -0.74
CA ASN A 133 -6.18 4.96 -1.62
C ASN A 133 -5.39 5.68 -2.72
N HIS A 134 -5.08 4.96 -3.79
CA HIS A 134 -4.41 5.50 -4.98
C HIS A 134 -5.15 6.70 -5.61
N LYS A 135 -6.48 6.77 -5.49
CA LYS A 135 -7.28 7.91 -5.99
C LYS A 135 -6.99 9.20 -5.22
N TYR A 136 -6.84 9.11 -3.89
CA TYR A 136 -6.43 10.25 -3.05
C TYR A 136 -5.07 10.82 -3.49
N TYR A 137 -4.12 9.94 -3.83
CA TYR A 137 -2.79 10.31 -4.31
C TYR A 137 -2.72 10.66 -5.81
N LYS A 138 -3.87 10.68 -6.50
CA LYS A 138 -4.02 11.09 -7.90
C LYS A 138 -3.07 10.38 -8.86
N THR A 139 -2.81 9.09 -8.61
CA THR A 139 -1.94 8.28 -9.49
C THR A 139 -2.27 6.80 -9.35
N ASP A 140 -2.21 6.07 -10.46
CA ASP A 140 -2.36 4.62 -10.51
C ASP A 140 -1.00 3.90 -10.43
N TYR A 141 0.12 4.63 -10.39
CA TYR A 141 1.47 4.08 -10.34
C TYR A 141 1.85 3.75 -8.89
N CYS A 142 1.96 2.46 -8.58
CA CYS A 142 2.10 1.96 -7.21
C CYS A 142 3.33 2.49 -6.47
N PRO A 143 4.55 2.45 -7.05
CA PRO A 143 5.71 3.02 -6.40
C PRO A 143 5.55 4.50 -6.02
N LYS A 144 4.77 5.28 -6.79
CA LYS A 144 4.54 6.70 -6.50
C LYS A 144 3.55 6.89 -5.34
N TYR A 145 2.37 6.30 -5.37
CA TYR A 145 1.42 6.51 -4.28
C TYR A 145 1.85 5.84 -2.98
N SER A 146 2.55 4.69 -3.03
CA SER A 146 3.08 4.04 -1.82
C SER A 146 4.14 4.93 -1.15
N ARG A 147 5.03 5.55 -1.95
CA ARG A 147 5.99 6.54 -1.44
C ARG A 147 5.31 7.76 -0.80
N LEU A 148 4.24 8.27 -1.41
CA LEU A 148 3.48 9.40 -0.88
C LEU A 148 2.78 9.03 0.44
N PHE A 149 2.12 7.87 0.48
CA PHE A 149 1.51 7.33 1.69
C PHE A 149 2.52 7.16 2.83
N SER A 150 3.68 6.55 2.57
CA SER A 150 4.75 6.40 3.56
C SER A 150 5.36 7.73 3.99
N ALA A 151 5.36 8.76 3.14
CA ALA A 151 5.82 10.10 3.51
C ALA A 151 4.81 10.80 4.44
N ASP A 152 3.52 10.69 4.14
CA ASP A 152 2.43 11.23 4.96
C ASP A 152 2.35 10.53 6.32
N LEU A 153 2.51 9.19 6.36
CA LEU A 153 2.58 8.41 7.59
C LEU A 153 3.66 8.93 8.54
N ARG A 154 4.83 9.27 7.98
CA ARG A 154 5.97 9.81 8.72
C ARG A 154 5.84 11.31 9.01
N GLN A 155 4.77 11.96 8.56
CA GLN A 155 4.55 13.39 8.76
C GLN A 155 5.74 14.22 8.24
N GLY A 156 6.34 13.79 7.12
CA GLY A 156 7.50 14.43 6.51
C GLY A 156 8.87 14.09 7.11
N ILE A 157 8.95 13.33 8.20
CA ILE A 157 10.22 12.94 8.83
C ILE A 157 11.00 12.03 7.87
N LYS A 158 12.21 12.44 7.47
CA LYS A 158 13.11 11.63 6.62
C LYS A 158 13.65 10.43 7.41
N LEU A 159 13.72 9.28 6.75
CA LEU A 159 14.36 8.09 7.31
C LEU A 159 15.87 8.12 7.02
N PRO A 160 16.71 7.60 7.94
CA PRO A 160 18.11 7.35 7.64
C PRO A 160 18.24 6.28 6.55
N ASP A 161 19.40 6.23 5.88
CA ASP A 161 19.63 5.28 4.77
C ASP A 161 19.43 3.82 5.19
N SER A 162 19.75 3.48 6.44
CA SER A 162 19.57 2.13 6.99
C SER A 162 18.11 1.66 7.03
N THR A 163 17.14 2.57 7.08
CA THR A 163 15.69 2.26 7.14
C THR A 163 14.90 2.89 6.00
N LYS A 164 15.57 3.41 4.97
CA LYS A 164 14.95 4.13 3.84
C LYS A 164 13.90 3.32 3.08
N TYR A 165 14.05 2.00 3.07
CA TYR A 165 13.14 1.05 2.41
C TYR A 165 12.28 0.26 3.41
N SER A 166 12.21 0.70 4.65
CA SER A 166 11.40 0.05 5.68
C SER A 166 9.91 0.01 5.31
N ARG A 167 9.29 -1.12 5.62
CA ARG A 167 7.86 -1.38 5.46
C ARG A 167 7.10 -1.32 6.79
N TYR A 168 7.83 -1.23 7.89
CA TYR A 168 7.29 -1.24 9.25
C TYR A 168 7.48 0.13 9.89
N TYR A 169 6.37 0.81 10.19
CA TYR A 169 6.35 2.16 10.75
C TYR A 169 5.72 2.11 12.15
N MET A 170 6.44 2.60 13.15
CA MET A 170 6.02 2.57 14.54
C MET A 170 5.45 3.91 14.98
N PHE A 171 4.40 3.84 15.77
CA PHE A 171 3.69 4.99 16.31
C PHE A 171 3.40 4.81 17.79
N LYS A 172 3.42 5.92 18.54
CA LYS A 172 2.81 6.02 19.88
C LYS A 172 1.69 7.04 19.79
N GLY A 173 0.44 6.58 19.85
CA GLY A 173 -0.68 7.39 19.38
C GLY A 173 -0.52 7.73 17.90
N SER A 174 -0.78 8.98 17.52
CA SER A 174 -0.56 9.46 16.14
C SER A 174 0.88 9.92 15.86
N LYS A 175 1.79 9.86 16.85
CA LYS A 175 3.17 10.33 16.70
C LYS A 175 4.04 9.23 16.11
N PHE A 176 4.70 9.53 14.99
CA PHE A 176 5.72 8.66 14.41
C PHE A 176 6.95 8.58 15.33
N ILE A 177 7.39 7.36 15.67
CA ILE A 177 8.53 7.12 16.57
C ILE A 177 9.68 6.35 15.92
N GLY A 178 9.50 5.79 14.73
CA GLY A 178 10.58 5.14 14.00
C GLY A 178 10.11 4.16 12.93
N ALA A 179 11.04 3.70 12.10
CA ALA A 179 10.81 2.65 11.12
C ALA A 179 11.79 1.50 11.33
N ARG A 180 11.40 0.28 10.94
CA ARG A 180 12.24 -0.92 11.03
C ARG A 180 12.20 -1.70 9.73
N ASN A 181 13.29 -2.42 9.44
CA ASN A 181 13.35 -3.37 8.33
C ASN A 181 12.76 -4.74 8.70
N PHE A 182 12.66 -5.05 9.99
CA PHE A 182 12.17 -6.31 10.55
C PHE A 182 11.39 -6.05 11.84
N ILE A 183 10.47 -6.94 12.22
CA ILE A 183 9.62 -6.85 13.42
C ILE A 183 10.23 -7.62 14.60
#